data_AF-A0A3D1TGY6-F1
#
_entry.id   AF-A0A3D1TGY6-F1
#
_cell.length_a   1.000
_cell.length_b   1.000
_cell.length_c   1.000
_cell.angle_alpha   90.00
_cell.angle_beta   90.00
_cell.angle_gamma   90.00
#
_symmetry.space_group_name_H-M   'P 1'
#
loop_
_entity.id
_entity.type
_entity.pdbx_description
1 polymer ?
#
loop_
_entity_poly.entity_id
_entity_poly.type
_entity_poly.pdbx_seq_one_letter_code
_entity_poly.pdbx_strand_id
1 'polypeptide(L)'
;NLMRDGYDFIFIDDESIARASVADGRLHVSDAAYRVIILPSMRAMRWGTLQKLLEFYRGGGIIIAGFPLPHASDRAGSLDPVLDELVRQIFGFSAIEIEKGQFPEPQTNPADGASILLRPHQGDLWHGLIDAISQRVPRKVRADHKIRATHRRIGPHDLFFVMDAPRGTVAEFRATGKAELWDPWTGTTRPLQVTEAQADRTSVVLPLEAYEAQIVVFTPGEPHQNPAPISNETMPTETIALDGDWEFELVPTMDNRFGDFRLPITEKMIGPEARIFRHALETESQQAWNTAQLDDSDWEQVTHGYGRQFWILGPMPADASTDPLTRRLADLPRIDPAQPVAVGDKEYHWQPYAFSWRWGREGDPGHQGYHGLKQQVSDHFLCLGRPESGYNETKYVADPAGERYFLWTSVTLPEKLAVRMLASRSDSGPAPHASNVLTPAALFVNGNPVGDLSAPVAMEQGCNPILVR
;
A
#
# COMPACT_ATOMS: atom_id res chain seq x y z
N ASN A 1 -17.01 -7.89 -6.38
CA ASN A 1 -17.40 -6.54 -5.91
C ASN A 1 -18.91 -6.39 -6.10
N LEU A 2 -19.69 -6.23 -5.02
CA LEU A 2 -21.17 -6.28 -5.05
C LEU A 2 -21.77 -5.23 -6.00
N MET A 3 -21.14 -4.05 -6.07
CA MET A 3 -21.58 -2.96 -6.97
C MET A 3 -21.50 -3.36 -8.45
N ARG A 4 -20.49 -4.15 -8.83
CA ARG A 4 -20.35 -4.67 -10.21
C ARG A 4 -21.35 -5.77 -10.54
N ASP A 5 -21.98 -6.35 -9.51
CA ASP A 5 -22.99 -7.38 -9.64
C ASP A 5 -24.42 -6.81 -9.39
N GLY A 6 -24.54 -5.47 -9.35
CA GLY A 6 -25.81 -4.74 -9.34
C GLY A 6 -26.45 -4.54 -7.95
N TYR A 7 -25.66 -4.63 -6.88
CA TYR A 7 -26.13 -4.44 -5.50
C TYR A 7 -25.36 -3.34 -4.77
N ASP A 8 -26.13 -2.39 -4.22
CA ASP A 8 -25.64 -1.40 -3.26
C ASP A 8 -25.45 -2.03 -1.88
N PHE A 9 -24.38 -1.62 -1.20
CA PHE A 9 -24.10 -2.05 0.16
C PHE A 9 -23.36 -0.95 0.92
N ILE A 10 -23.40 -1.04 2.25
CA ILE A 10 -22.55 -0.26 3.14
C ILE A 10 -21.94 -1.19 4.20
N PHE A 11 -20.91 -0.71 4.88
CA PHE A 11 -20.52 -1.26 6.17
C PHE A 11 -21.32 -0.59 7.27
N ILE A 12 -21.76 -1.37 8.26
CA ILE A 12 -22.56 -0.90 9.39
C ILE A 12 -21.96 -1.45 10.68
N ASP A 13 -21.88 -0.60 11.71
CA ASP A 13 -21.36 -0.94 13.03
C ASP A 13 -22.41 -1.65 13.90
N ASP A 14 -21.96 -2.23 15.01
CA ASP A 14 -22.79 -3.00 15.92
C ASP A 14 -23.86 -2.15 16.64
N GLU A 15 -23.55 -0.90 16.99
CA GLU A 15 -24.50 -0.03 17.66
C GLU A 15 -25.64 0.40 16.73
N SER A 16 -25.31 0.71 15.48
CA SER A 16 -26.28 1.05 14.44
C SER A 16 -27.23 -0.12 14.17
N ILE A 17 -26.72 -1.35 14.12
CA ILE A 17 -27.59 -2.55 14.06
C ILE A 17 -28.45 -2.63 15.31
N ALA A 18 -27.87 -2.55 16.51
CA ALA A 18 -28.62 -2.73 17.76
C ALA A 18 -29.79 -1.76 17.92
N ARG A 19 -29.65 -0.51 17.45
CA ARG A 19 -30.70 0.53 17.48
C ARG A 19 -31.70 0.47 16.31
N ALA A 20 -31.48 -0.41 15.34
CA ALA A 20 -32.33 -0.51 14.16
C ALA A 20 -33.75 -1.01 14.49
N SER A 21 -34.72 -0.64 13.65
CA SER A 21 -36.06 -1.25 13.66
C SER A 21 -36.22 -2.25 12.52
N VAL A 22 -37.07 -3.25 12.73
CA VAL A 22 -37.36 -4.28 11.71
C VAL A 22 -38.79 -4.09 11.23
N ALA A 23 -38.97 -3.87 9.93
CA ALA A 23 -40.29 -3.75 9.30
C ALA A 23 -40.22 -4.17 7.83
N ASP A 24 -41.25 -4.86 7.34
CA ASP A 24 -41.39 -5.31 5.94
C ASP A 24 -40.18 -6.11 5.43
N GLY A 25 -39.64 -7.01 6.26
CA GLY A 25 -38.47 -7.81 5.92
C GLY A 25 -37.18 -7.00 5.75
N ARG A 26 -37.12 -5.78 6.30
CA ARG A 26 -35.97 -4.87 6.20
C ARG A 26 -35.50 -4.38 7.55
N LEU A 27 -34.19 -4.18 7.66
CA LEU A 27 -33.54 -3.51 8.78
C LEU A 27 -33.49 -2.01 8.47
N HIS A 28 -34.19 -1.19 9.25
CA HIS A 28 -34.25 0.26 9.09
C HIS A 28 -33.28 0.94 10.05
N VAL A 29 -32.39 1.76 9.49
CA VAL A 29 -31.36 2.51 10.21
C VAL A 29 -31.36 3.92 9.66
N SER A 30 -31.78 4.89 10.48
CA SER A 30 -31.98 6.27 10.04
C SER A 30 -32.92 6.34 8.83
N ASP A 31 -32.44 6.83 7.68
CA ASP A 31 -33.14 6.99 6.41
C ASP A 31 -32.89 5.84 5.42
N ALA A 32 -32.19 4.77 5.84
CA ALA A 32 -31.85 3.62 5.01
C ALA A 32 -32.56 2.34 5.48
N ALA A 33 -32.87 1.45 4.51
CA ALA A 33 -33.53 0.18 4.78
C ALA A 33 -32.88 -0.97 4.00
N TYR A 34 -32.39 -1.98 4.72
CA TYR A 34 -31.59 -3.08 4.17
C TYR A 34 -32.37 -4.39 4.12
N ARG A 35 -32.39 -5.04 2.95
CA ARG A 35 -33.04 -6.35 2.75
C ARG A 35 -32.16 -7.53 3.19
N VAL A 36 -30.84 -7.34 3.15
CA VAL A 36 -29.83 -8.38 3.41
C VAL A 36 -28.79 -7.85 4.39
N ILE A 37 -28.42 -8.68 5.36
CA ILE A 37 -27.22 -8.48 6.19
C ILE A 37 -26.20 -9.56 5.81
N ILE A 38 -24.97 -9.13 5.53
CA ILE A 38 -23.84 -10.03 5.28
C ILE A 38 -22.96 -10.03 6.52
N LEU A 39 -22.86 -11.16 7.21
CA LEU A 39 -21.98 -11.34 8.35
C LEU A 39 -20.63 -11.88 7.85
N PRO A 40 -19.52 -11.12 8.00
CA PRO A 40 -18.21 -11.66 7.70
C PRO A 40 -17.85 -12.78 8.68
N SER A 41 -16.75 -13.48 8.39
CA SER A 41 -16.16 -14.50 9.27
C SER A 41 -15.85 -13.91 10.66
N MET A 42 -16.70 -14.18 11.65
CA MET A 42 -16.62 -13.55 12.98
C MET A 42 -16.88 -14.56 14.09
N ARG A 43 -15.86 -14.81 14.93
CA ARG A 43 -15.96 -15.70 16.11
C ARG A 43 -16.66 -15.06 17.29
N ALA A 44 -16.63 -13.74 17.39
CA ALA A 44 -17.24 -12.98 18.47
C ALA A 44 -18.12 -11.86 17.91
N MET A 45 -19.26 -11.64 18.54
CA MET A 45 -20.22 -10.60 18.17
C MET A 45 -20.91 -10.04 19.41
N ARG A 46 -21.26 -8.75 19.41
CA ARG A 46 -22.00 -8.12 20.50
C ARG A 46 -23.36 -8.78 20.68
N TRP A 47 -23.76 -8.98 21.93
CA TRP A 47 -25.01 -9.65 22.29
C TRP A 47 -26.23 -8.92 21.70
N GLY A 48 -26.28 -7.60 21.80
CA GLY A 48 -27.37 -6.79 21.24
C GLY A 48 -27.51 -6.94 19.72
N THR A 49 -26.39 -7.08 19.00
CA THR A 49 -26.39 -7.33 17.55
C THR A 49 -26.98 -8.70 17.24
N LEU A 50 -26.58 -9.76 17.95
CA LEU A 50 -27.14 -11.11 17.78
C LEU A 50 -28.66 -11.12 18.03
N GLN A 51 -29.13 -10.45 19.08
CA GLN A 51 -30.57 -10.33 19.34
C GLN A 51 -31.31 -9.63 18.20
N LYS A 52 -30.75 -8.54 17.67
CA LYS A 52 -31.34 -7.84 16.53
C LYS A 52 -31.31 -8.68 15.25
N LEU A 53 -30.27 -9.48 15.02
CA LEU A 53 -30.21 -10.40 13.88
C LEU A 53 -31.33 -11.45 13.95
N LEU A 54 -31.62 -12.00 15.14
CA LEU A 54 -32.74 -12.92 15.31
C LEU A 54 -34.08 -12.23 15.06
N GLU A 55 -34.27 -11.00 15.56
CA GLU A 55 -35.44 -10.17 15.27
C GLU A 55 -35.59 -9.91 13.77
N PHE A 56 -34.50 -9.53 13.10
CA PHE A 56 -34.45 -9.26 11.67
C PHE A 56 -34.82 -10.50 10.86
N TYR A 57 -34.21 -11.64 11.15
CA TYR A 57 -34.55 -12.91 10.51
C TYR A 57 -36.04 -13.21 10.66
N ARG A 58 -36.57 -13.21 11.90
CA ARG A 58 -37.99 -13.48 12.18
C ARG A 58 -38.95 -12.49 11.53
N GLY A 59 -38.53 -11.23 11.38
CA GLY A 59 -39.28 -10.18 10.68
C GLY A 59 -39.21 -10.27 9.16
N GLY A 60 -38.63 -11.33 8.61
CA GLY A 60 -38.55 -11.61 7.19
C GLY A 60 -37.20 -11.29 6.56
N GLY A 61 -36.21 -10.81 7.32
CA GLY A 61 -34.89 -10.43 6.83
C GLY A 61 -34.04 -11.58 6.28
N ILE A 62 -33.06 -11.25 5.44
CA ILE A 62 -32.11 -12.21 4.86
C ILE A 62 -30.73 -12.04 5.50
N ILE A 63 -30.19 -13.11 6.07
CA ILE A 63 -28.86 -13.11 6.69
C ILE A 63 -27.94 -14.08 5.93
N ILE A 64 -26.82 -13.59 5.42
CA ILE A 64 -25.80 -14.41 4.75
C ILE A 64 -24.53 -14.34 5.59
N ALA A 65 -24.07 -15.47 6.11
CA ALA A 65 -22.89 -15.51 6.98
C ALA A 65 -21.72 -16.26 6.33
N GLY A 66 -20.52 -15.74 6.53
CA GLY A 66 -19.28 -16.48 6.34
C GLY A 66 -18.99 -17.42 7.52
N PHE A 67 -18.07 -18.38 7.31
CA PHE A 67 -17.58 -19.26 8.36
C PHE A 67 -16.35 -18.66 9.06
N PRO A 68 -16.19 -18.78 10.39
CA PRO A 68 -17.10 -19.42 11.33
C PRO A 68 -18.24 -18.49 11.79
N LEU A 69 -19.30 -19.10 12.32
CA LEU A 69 -20.35 -18.36 13.04
C LEU A 69 -19.84 -17.91 14.43
N PRO A 70 -20.47 -16.87 15.02
CA PRO A 70 -20.12 -16.41 16.35
C PRO A 70 -20.34 -17.50 17.42
N HIS A 71 -19.35 -17.69 18.30
CA HIS A 71 -19.43 -18.57 19.48
C HIS A 71 -19.12 -17.82 20.79
N ALA A 72 -18.88 -16.51 20.72
CA ALA A 72 -18.61 -15.66 21.87
C ALA A 72 -19.33 -14.31 21.77
N SER A 73 -19.74 -13.77 22.92
CA SER A 73 -20.30 -12.42 23.03
C SER A 73 -19.91 -11.75 24.34
N ASP A 74 -20.19 -10.45 24.46
CA ASP A 74 -20.06 -9.68 25.70
C ASP A 74 -21.15 -9.98 26.75
N ARG A 75 -22.07 -10.93 26.49
CA ARG A 75 -23.01 -11.45 27.49
C ARG A 75 -22.32 -12.35 28.52
N ALA A 76 -21.54 -13.32 28.03
CA ALA A 76 -20.96 -14.39 28.85
C ALA A 76 -19.65 -14.97 28.29
N GLY A 77 -19.02 -14.34 27.29
CA GLY A 77 -17.84 -14.90 26.63
C GLY A 77 -18.20 -16.06 25.70
N SER A 78 -17.33 -17.08 25.65
CA SER A 78 -17.52 -18.32 24.89
C SER A 78 -18.24 -19.40 25.72
N LEU A 79 -18.67 -20.49 25.07
CA LEU A 79 -19.37 -21.63 25.70
C LEU A 79 -20.69 -21.21 26.39
N ASP A 80 -21.36 -20.21 25.86
CA ASP A 80 -22.64 -19.73 26.35
C ASP A 80 -23.81 -20.47 25.67
N PRO A 81 -24.54 -21.37 26.36
CA PRO A 81 -25.61 -22.15 25.74
C PRO A 81 -26.79 -21.30 25.26
N VAL A 82 -26.97 -20.08 25.79
CA VAL A 82 -28.02 -19.16 25.32
C VAL A 82 -27.61 -18.51 23.99
N LEU A 83 -26.32 -18.22 23.81
CA LEU A 83 -25.78 -17.78 22.52
C LEU A 83 -25.89 -18.89 21.49
N ASP A 84 -25.51 -20.11 21.84
CA ASP A 84 -25.58 -21.26 20.93
C ASP A 84 -27.01 -21.49 20.43
N GLU A 85 -28.00 -21.36 21.32
CA GLU A 85 -29.42 -21.45 20.97
C GLU A 85 -29.90 -20.30 20.09
N LEU A 86 -29.46 -19.06 20.34
CA LEU A 86 -29.78 -17.94 19.46
C LEU A 86 -29.23 -18.15 18.05
N VAL A 87 -27.96 -18.55 17.95
CA VAL A 87 -27.30 -18.83 16.66
C VAL A 87 -28.02 -19.98 15.94
N ARG A 88 -28.40 -21.04 16.66
CA ARG A 88 -29.17 -22.16 16.13
C ARG A 88 -30.54 -21.74 15.61
N GLN A 89 -31.23 -20.80 16.26
CA GLN A 89 -32.51 -20.29 15.75
C GLN A 89 -32.39 -19.51 14.44
N ILE A 90 -31.24 -18.88 14.19
CA ILE A 90 -30.99 -18.17 12.93
C ILE A 90 -30.56 -19.16 11.85
N PHE A 91 -29.55 -20.00 12.13
CA PHE A 91 -28.86 -20.79 11.11
C PHE A 91 -29.19 -22.29 11.12
N GLY A 92 -30.02 -22.75 12.05
CA GLY A 92 -30.33 -24.18 12.26
C GLY A 92 -29.27 -24.94 13.06
N PHE A 93 -28.06 -24.39 13.20
CA PHE A 93 -26.91 -24.98 13.90
C PHE A 93 -26.20 -23.90 14.73
N SER A 94 -25.60 -24.30 15.85
CA SER A 94 -24.64 -23.49 16.61
C SER A 94 -23.25 -23.52 15.97
N ALA A 95 -22.40 -22.57 16.35
CA ALA A 95 -21.00 -22.53 15.89
C ALA A 95 -20.23 -23.82 16.25
N ILE A 96 -20.48 -24.38 17.44
CA ILE A 96 -19.85 -25.63 17.91
C ILE A 96 -20.24 -26.82 17.03
N GLU A 97 -21.50 -26.90 16.61
CA GLU A 97 -21.97 -28.00 15.75
C GLU A 97 -21.37 -27.88 14.34
N ILE A 98 -21.19 -26.65 13.83
CA ILE A 98 -20.54 -26.41 12.53
C ILE A 98 -19.04 -26.74 12.58
N GLU A 99 -18.34 -26.42 13.66
CA GLU A 99 -16.93 -26.78 13.84
C GLU A 99 -16.71 -28.30 13.88
N LYS A 100 -17.74 -29.09 14.22
CA LYS A 100 -17.72 -30.56 14.13
C LYS A 100 -17.99 -31.09 12.72
N GLY A 101 -18.06 -30.22 11.72
CA GLY A 101 -18.26 -30.58 10.31
C GLY A 101 -19.72 -30.78 9.89
N GLN A 102 -20.69 -30.35 10.72
CA GLN A 102 -22.11 -30.43 10.39
C GLN A 102 -22.58 -29.09 9.79
N PHE A 103 -23.17 -29.12 8.60
CA PHE A 103 -23.60 -27.89 7.92
C PHE A 103 -25.12 -27.87 7.71
N PRO A 104 -25.82 -26.79 8.09
CA PRO A 104 -27.24 -26.63 7.77
C PRO A 104 -27.44 -26.38 6.27
N GLU A 105 -28.58 -26.84 5.76
CA GLU A 105 -29.16 -26.28 4.54
C GLU A 105 -29.66 -24.84 4.80
N PRO A 106 -29.84 -24.00 3.77
CA PRO A 106 -30.40 -22.66 3.94
C PRO A 106 -31.73 -22.69 4.73
N GLN A 107 -31.85 -21.87 5.76
CA GLN A 107 -33.08 -21.80 6.57
C GLN A 107 -34.05 -20.79 5.98
N THR A 108 -35.35 -21.04 6.15
CA THR A 108 -36.42 -20.09 5.81
C THR A 108 -37.45 -20.04 6.94
N ASN A 109 -38.23 -18.96 6.99
CA ASN A 109 -39.32 -18.82 7.97
C ASN A 109 -40.63 -18.32 7.33
N PRO A 110 -41.77 -18.36 8.06
CA PRO A 110 -43.07 -17.95 7.51
C PRO A 110 -43.19 -16.49 7.06
N ALA A 111 -42.26 -15.62 7.47
CA ALA A 111 -42.24 -14.21 7.09
C ALA A 111 -41.34 -13.94 5.85
N ASP A 112 -40.99 -14.98 5.09
CA ASP A 112 -40.03 -14.90 3.96
C ASP A 112 -38.62 -14.47 4.38
N GLY A 113 -38.27 -14.73 5.65
CA GLY A 113 -36.91 -14.59 6.15
C GLY A 113 -36.06 -15.78 5.76
N ALA A 114 -34.78 -15.53 5.50
CA ALA A 114 -33.84 -16.56 5.07
C ALA A 114 -32.49 -16.41 5.78
N SER A 115 -31.83 -17.52 6.07
CA SER A 115 -30.44 -17.52 6.51
C SER A 115 -29.61 -18.50 5.69
N ILE A 116 -28.41 -18.07 5.30
CA ILE A 116 -27.49 -18.84 4.47
C ILE A 116 -26.11 -18.80 5.11
N LEU A 117 -25.52 -19.97 5.34
CA LEU A 117 -24.12 -20.11 5.71
C LEU A 117 -23.30 -20.46 4.46
N LEU A 118 -22.35 -19.59 4.09
CA LEU A 118 -21.46 -19.82 2.96
C LEU A 118 -20.43 -20.91 3.32
N ARG A 119 -20.39 -21.99 2.52
CA ARG A 119 -19.50 -23.14 2.76
C ARG A 119 -18.11 -22.89 2.16
N PRO A 120 -17.01 -23.02 2.93
CA PRO A 120 -15.64 -22.88 2.41
C PRO A 120 -15.25 -23.92 1.33
N HIS A 121 -15.93 -25.07 1.26
CA HIS A 121 -15.54 -26.19 0.41
C HIS A 121 -16.28 -26.29 -0.94
N GLN A 122 -17.16 -25.34 -1.29
CA GLN A 122 -17.92 -25.37 -2.55
C GLN A 122 -17.55 -24.22 -3.51
N GLY A 123 -16.25 -24.02 -3.71
CA GLY A 123 -15.74 -23.03 -4.67
C GLY A 123 -15.56 -21.64 -4.08
N ASP A 124 -15.52 -20.64 -4.96
CA ASP A 124 -15.31 -19.25 -4.59
C ASP A 124 -16.49 -18.70 -3.77
N LEU A 125 -16.23 -18.35 -2.50
CA LEU A 125 -17.19 -17.75 -1.57
C LEU A 125 -17.92 -16.54 -2.18
N TRP A 126 -17.25 -15.81 -3.08
CA TRP A 126 -17.83 -14.71 -3.81
C TRP A 126 -19.00 -15.14 -4.70
N HIS A 127 -18.83 -16.22 -5.47
CA HIS A 127 -19.89 -16.74 -6.32
C HIS A 127 -21.08 -17.21 -5.49
N GLY A 128 -20.83 -17.95 -4.39
CA GLY A 128 -21.89 -18.39 -3.48
C GLY A 128 -22.66 -17.21 -2.85
N LEU A 129 -21.96 -16.12 -2.50
CA LEU A 129 -22.60 -14.90 -2.00
C LEU A 129 -23.50 -14.26 -3.07
N ILE A 130 -23.00 -14.09 -4.29
CA ILE A 130 -23.77 -13.48 -5.39
C ILE A 130 -24.98 -14.33 -5.78
N ASP A 131 -24.84 -15.65 -5.81
CA ASP A 131 -25.95 -16.57 -6.08
C ASP A 131 -27.02 -16.48 -4.98
N ALA A 132 -26.60 -16.47 -3.71
CA ALA A 132 -27.52 -16.35 -2.58
C ALA A 132 -28.33 -15.04 -2.60
N ILE A 133 -27.66 -13.92 -2.92
CA ILE A 133 -28.31 -12.60 -3.06
C ILE A 133 -29.23 -12.59 -4.28
N SER A 134 -28.75 -13.00 -5.46
CA SER A 134 -29.48 -12.86 -6.73
C SER A 134 -30.76 -13.69 -6.83
N GLN A 135 -30.83 -14.81 -6.11
CA GLN A 135 -32.05 -15.60 -6.00
C GLN A 135 -33.17 -14.89 -5.20
N ARG A 136 -32.83 -13.88 -4.39
CA ARG A 136 -33.74 -13.27 -3.40
C ARG A 136 -33.91 -11.76 -3.56
N VAL A 137 -32.95 -11.09 -4.17
CA VAL A 137 -32.95 -9.65 -4.38
C VAL A 137 -32.78 -9.37 -5.87
N PRO A 138 -33.79 -8.77 -6.53
CA PRO A 138 -33.67 -8.43 -7.93
C PRO A 138 -32.63 -7.31 -8.11
N ARG A 139 -31.77 -7.46 -9.11
CA ARG A 139 -30.85 -6.39 -9.54
C ARG A 139 -31.65 -5.17 -9.98
N LYS A 140 -31.14 -3.99 -9.62
CA LYS A 140 -31.72 -2.70 -10.00
C LYS A 140 -31.31 -2.26 -11.40
N VAL A 141 -30.12 -2.66 -11.83
CA VAL A 141 -29.55 -2.36 -13.15
C VAL A 141 -28.96 -3.64 -13.74
N ARG A 142 -29.16 -3.85 -15.05
CA ARG A 142 -28.61 -4.98 -15.81
C ARG A 142 -28.07 -4.49 -17.15
N ALA A 143 -26.99 -5.10 -17.60
CA ALA A 143 -26.41 -4.94 -18.94
C ALA A 143 -25.80 -6.28 -19.37
N ASP A 144 -25.41 -6.41 -20.63
CA ASP A 144 -24.74 -7.59 -21.19
C ASP A 144 -23.30 -7.79 -20.66
N HIS A 145 -22.72 -6.77 -20.03
CA HIS A 145 -21.46 -6.80 -19.31
C HIS A 145 -21.57 -6.17 -17.93
N LYS A 146 -20.52 -6.31 -17.12
CA LYS A 146 -20.47 -5.75 -15.76
C LYS A 146 -20.32 -4.23 -15.81
N ILE A 147 -21.29 -3.54 -15.25
CA ILE A 147 -21.25 -2.10 -14.99
C ILE A 147 -21.39 -1.84 -13.49
N ARG A 148 -20.94 -0.68 -13.02
CA ARG A 148 -21.18 -0.25 -11.64
C ARG A 148 -22.34 0.73 -11.63
N ALA A 149 -23.31 0.50 -10.77
CA ALA A 149 -24.42 1.42 -10.58
C ALA A 149 -24.79 1.50 -9.10
N THR A 150 -25.20 2.68 -8.66
CA THR A 150 -25.86 2.89 -7.36
C THR A 150 -27.19 3.61 -7.56
N HIS A 151 -28.20 3.28 -6.75
CA HIS A 151 -29.55 3.82 -6.85
C HIS A 151 -29.92 4.68 -5.63
N ARG A 152 -30.42 5.88 -5.89
CA ARG A 152 -31.02 6.77 -4.89
C ARG A 152 -32.43 7.14 -5.34
N ARG A 153 -33.33 7.28 -4.36
CA ARG A 153 -34.64 7.90 -4.58
C ARG A 153 -34.61 9.31 -4.01
N ILE A 154 -34.89 10.32 -4.84
CA ILE A 154 -34.86 11.73 -4.45
C ILE A 154 -36.22 12.34 -4.81
N GLY A 155 -37.06 12.57 -3.80
CA GLY A 155 -38.45 12.95 -4.02
C GLY A 155 -39.18 11.89 -4.88
N PRO A 156 -39.77 12.27 -6.02
CA PRO A 156 -40.40 11.31 -6.92
C PRO A 156 -39.39 10.57 -7.82
N HIS A 157 -38.15 11.04 -7.93
CA HIS A 157 -37.20 10.56 -8.94
C HIS A 157 -36.43 9.32 -8.49
N ASP A 158 -36.21 8.41 -9.42
CA ASP A 158 -35.24 7.32 -9.32
C ASP A 158 -33.95 7.75 -10.03
N LEU A 159 -32.89 8.00 -9.25
CA LEU A 159 -31.58 8.41 -9.75
C LEU A 159 -30.60 7.24 -9.68
N PHE A 160 -29.94 6.97 -10.79
CA PHE A 160 -28.87 5.98 -10.91
C PHE A 160 -27.58 6.68 -11.29
N PHE A 161 -26.52 6.44 -10.52
CA PHE A 161 -25.17 6.87 -10.87
C PHE A 161 -24.41 5.66 -11.43
N VAL A 162 -24.05 5.73 -12.71
CA VAL A 162 -23.50 4.60 -13.48
C VAL A 162 -22.06 4.90 -13.93
N MET A 163 -21.18 3.92 -13.79
CA MET A 163 -19.77 3.93 -14.18
C MET A 163 -19.41 2.63 -14.90
N ASP A 164 -18.27 2.63 -15.60
CA ASP A 164 -17.70 1.47 -16.31
C ASP A 164 -18.60 0.93 -17.45
N ALA A 165 -19.52 1.76 -17.96
CA ALA A 165 -20.37 1.41 -19.09
C ALA A 165 -19.84 2.08 -20.37
N PRO A 166 -19.24 1.33 -21.32
CA PRO A 166 -18.80 1.88 -22.60
C PRO A 166 -19.92 2.59 -23.34
N ARG A 167 -19.55 3.59 -24.15
CA ARG A 167 -20.51 4.32 -24.99
C ARG A 167 -21.33 3.35 -25.83
N GLY A 168 -22.65 3.54 -25.84
CA GLY A 168 -23.59 2.71 -26.59
C GLY A 168 -24.11 1.50 -25.81
N THR A 169 -23.68 1.29 -24.56
CA THR A 169 -24.22 0.21 -23.71
C THR A 169 -25.73 0.35 -23.54
N VAL A 170 -26.46 -0.74 -23.76
CA VAL A 170 -27.89 -0.82 -23.41
C VAL A 170 -28.00 -1.34 -21.98
N ALA A 171 -28.50 -0.51 -21.08
CA ALA A 171 -28.71 -0.87 -19.68
C ALA A 171 -30.21 -0.85 -19.33
N GLU A 172 -30.68 -1.94 -18.72
CA GLU A 172 -32.03 -2.10 -18.19
C GLU A 172 -32.07 -1.63 -16.73
N PHE A 173 -32.95 -0.69 -16.44
CA PHE A 173 -33.16 -0.13 -15.10
C PHE A 173 -34.52 -0.55 -14.58
N ARG A 174 -34.59 -0.95 -13.30
CA ARG A 174 -35.84 -1.25 -12.60
C ARG A 174 -36.52 0.05 -12.12
N ALA A 175 -36.83 0.93 -13.07
CA ALA A 175 -37.49 2.21 -12.93
C ALA A 175 -38.25 2.56 -14.23
N THR A 176 -39.24 3.45 -14.14
CA THR A 176 -40.13 3.83 -15.25
C THR A 176 -40.42 5.33 -15.26
N GLY A 177 -40.93 5.82 -16.39
CA GLY A 177 -41.25 7.23 -16.61
C GLY A 177 -40.28 7.92 -17.57
N LYS A 178 -40.20 9.25 -17.50
CA LYS A 178 -39.31 10.05 -18.33
C LYS A 178 -37.85 9.79 -17.96
N ALA A 179 -37.04 9.35 -18.91
CA ALA A 179 -35.64 8.97 -18.71
C ALA A 179 -34.69 10.06 -19.23
N GLU A 180 -33.84 10.59 -18.35
CA GLU A 180 -32.93 11.69 -18.65
C GLU A 180 -31.50 11.38 -18.20
N LEU A 181 -30.53 11.95 -18.91
CA LEU A 181 -29.16 12.08 -18.45
C LEU A 181 -28.99 13.48 -17.87
N TRP A 182 -28.50 13.57 -16.64
CA TRP A 182 -28.20 14.82 -15.97
C TRP A 182 -26.68 15.05 -15.98
N ASP A 183 -26.26 16.23 -16.37
CA ASP A 183 -24.85 16.64 -16.35
C ASP A 183 -24.53 17.35 -15.02
N PRO A 184 -23.71 16.76 -14.14
CA PRO A 184 -23.38 17.36 -12.85
C PRO A 184 -22.47 18.59 -12.96
N TRP A 185 -21.79 18.79 -14.09
CA TRP A 185 -20.87 19.92 -14.30
C TRP A 185 -21.59 21.16 -14.77
N THR A 186 -22.60 20.99 -15.65
CA THR A 186 -23.33 22.11 -16.25
C THR A 186 -24.73 22.31 -15.65
N GLY A 187 -25.27 21.31 -14.94
CA GLY A 187 -26.65 21.31 -14.45
C GLY A 187 -27.70 21.11 -15.55
N THR A 188 -27.30 20.79 -16.77
CA THR A 188 -28.23 20.55 -17.89
C THR A 188 -28.76 19.11 -17.87
N THR A 189 -29.94 18.91 -18.46
CA THR A 189 -30.55 17.59 -18.62
C THR A 189 -30.88 17.34 -20.08
N ARG A 190 -30.81 16.08 -20.52
CA ARG A 190 -31.21 15.67 -21.86
C ARG A 190 -31.92 14.32 -21.86
N PRO A 191 -32.92 14.09 -22.72
CA PRO A 191 -33.59 12.80 -22.80
C PRO A 191 -32.62 11.70 -23.25
N LEU A 192 -32.73 10.52 -22.63
CA LEU A 192 -32.00 9.33 -23.04
C LEU A 192 -32.75 8.58 -24.15
N GLN A 193 -32.00 7.84 -24.96
CA GLN A 193 -32.58 6.94 -25.94
C GLN A 193 -33.10 5.68 -25.23
N VAL A 194 -34.43 5.57 -25.07
CA VAL A 194 -35.12 4.37 -24.57
C VAL A 194 -35.31 3.40 -25.74
N THR A 195 -34.83 2.16 -25.56
CA THR A 195 -34.97 1.07 -26.53
C THR A 195 -36.18 0.18 -26.23
N GLU A 196 -36.54 0.04 -24.96
CA GLU A 196 -37.66 -0.78 -24.50
C GLU A 196 -38.22 -0.24 -23.18
N ALA A 197 -39.54 -0.27 -23.01
CA ALA A 197 -40.23 0.08 -21.77
C ALA A 197 -41.25 -1.00 -21.41
N GLN A 198 -41.21 -1.47 -20.16
CA GLN A 198 -42.13 -2.45 -19.59
C GLN A 198 -42.73 -1.92 -18.28
N ALA A 199 -43.62 -2.69 -17.64
CA ALA A 199 -44.36 -2.23 -16.46
C ALA A 199 -43.49 -1.83 -15.26
N ASP A 200 -42.34 -2.50 -15.05
CA ASP A 200 -41.44 -2.27 -13.90
C ASP A 200 -39.99 -1.93 -14.28
N ARG A 201 -39.72 -1.72 -15.57
CA ARG A 201 -38.36 -1.53 -16.09
C ARG A 201 -38.30 -0.79 -17.42
N THR A 202 -37.16 -0.13 -17.66
CA THR A 202 -36.87 0.65 -18.87
C THR A 202 -35.43 0.40 -19.30
N SER A 203 -35.22 0.11 -20.59
CA SER A 203 -33.90 -0.06 -21.20
C SER A 203 -33.48 1.21 -21.93
N VAL A 204 -32.29 1.74 -21.62
CA VAL A 204 -31.74 2.96 -22.22
C VAL A 204 -30.35 2.73 -22.80
N VAL A 205 -30.02 3.48 -23.84
CA VAL A 205 -28.64 3.56 -24.38
C VAL A 205 -27.85 4.60 -23.60
N LEU A 206 -26.73 4.17 -23.03
CA LEU A 206 -25.79 5.00 -22.27
C LEU A 206 -24.81 5.73 -23.21
N PRO A 207 -24.81 7.08 -23.27
CA PRO A 207 -24.12 7.82 -24.32
C PRO A 207 -22.67 8.23 -24.00
N LEU A 208 -22.20 8.11 -22.76
CA LEU A 208 -20.85 8.54 -22.36
C LEU A 208 -19.82 7.40 -22.38
N GLU A 209 -18.53 7.73 -22.32
CA GLU A 209 -17.44 6.77 -22.24
C GLU A 209 -17.39 6.06 -20.88
N ALA A 210 -16.74 4.89 -20.83
CA ALA A 210 -16.72 4.04 -19.63
C ALA A 210 -16.13 4.72 -18.38
N TYR A 211 -15.23 5.69 -18.56
CA TYR A 211 -14.62 6.45 -17.47
C TYR A 211 -15.47 7.65 -17.01
N GLU A 212 -16.51 8.00 -17.77
CA GLU A 212 -17.40 9.12 -17.47
C GLU A 212 -18.57 8.67 -16.59
N ALA A 213 -18.91 9.49 -15.60
CA ALA A 213 -20.06 9.26 -14.75
C ALA A 213 -21.36 9.59 -15.47
N GLN A 214 -22.31 8.65 -15.44
CA GLN A 214 -23.63 8.82 -16.05
C GLN A 214 -24.71 8.89 -14.98
N ILE A 215 -25.29 10.07 -14.79
CA ILE A 215 -26.43 10.28 -13.88
C ILE A 215 -27.71 10.07 -14.67
N VAL A 216 -28.27 8.86 -14.58
CA VAL A 216 -29.52 8.45 -15.23
C VAL A 216 -30.67 8.67 -14.27
N VAL A 217 -31.65 9.49 -14.66
CA VAL A 217 -32.79 9.85 -13.82
C VAL A 217 -34.08 9.44 -14.48
N PHE A 218 -34.96 8.79 -13.71
CA PHE A 218 -36.33 8.49 -14.11
C PHE A 218 -37.32 9.33 -13.30
N THR A 219 -38.28 9.94 -13.98
CA THR A 219 -39.40 10.66 -13.36
C THR A 219 -40.70 9.87 -13.57
N PRO A 220 -41.17 9.11 -12.56
CA PRO A 220 -42.35 8.25 -12.68
C PRO A 220 -43.60 9.05 -13.02
N GLY A 221 -44.45 8.49 -13.89
CA GLY A 221 -45.72 9.10 -14.31
C GLY A 221 -45.60 10.14 -15.43
N GLU A 222 -44.39 10.61 -15.76
CA GLU A 222 -44.16 11.46 -16.93
C GLU A 222 -43.89 10.62 -18.18
N PRO A 223 -44.52 10.94 -19.34
CA PRO A 223 -44.26 10.24 -20.58
C PRO A 223 -42.85 10.53 -21.09
N HIS A 224 -42.15 9.50 -21.56
CA HIS A 224 -40.84 9.63 -22.18
C HIS A 224 -40.96 9.96 -23.67
N GLN A 225 -40.08 10.84 -24.16
CA GLN A 225 -39.88 11.10 -25.59
C GLN A 225 -38.40 10.89 -25.92
N ASN A 226 -38.13 10.02 -26.89
CA ASN A 226 -36.75 9.77 -27.33
C ASN A 226 -36.15 11.03 -27.98
N PRO A 227 -34.84 11.28 -27.80
CA PRO A 227 -34.15 12.34 -28.52
C PRO A 227 -34.28 12.14 -30.03
N ALA A 228 -34.25 13.23 -30.78
CA ALA A 228 -34.14 13.16 -32.23
C ALA A 228 -32.84 12.39 -32.61
N PRO A 229 -32.86 11.62 -33.70
CA PRO A 229 -31.64 10.99 -34.21
C PRO A 229 -30.57 12.06 -34.40
N ILE A 230 -29.38 11.84 -33.82
CA ILE A 230 -28.24 12.71 -34.08
C ILE A 230 -27.92 12.51 -35.57
N SER A 231 -28.11 13.55 -36.38
CA SER A 231 -27.63 13.53 -37.75
C SER A 231 -26.09 13.47 -37.69
N ASN A 232 -25.48 12.49 -38.34
CA ASN A 232 -24.03 12.41 -38.55
C ASN A 232 -23.52 13.52 -39.49
N GLU A 233 -24.23 14.66 -39.58
CA GLU A 233 -23.70 15.83 -40.25
C GLU A 233 -22.49 16.28 -39.45
N THR A 234 -21.32 16.16 -40.07
CA THR A 234 -20.02 16.50 -39.51
C THR A 234 -20.09 17.94 -38.99
N MET A 235 -20.30 18.11 -37.69
CA MET A 235 -20.14 19.42 -37.06
C MET A 235 -18.73 19.90 -37.40
N PRO A 236 -18.56 21.11 -37.95
CA PRO A 236 -17.24 21.59 -38.31
C PRO A 236 -16.36 21.62 -37.06
N THR A 237 -15.31 20.81 -37.06
CA THR A 237 -14.29 20.80 -36.04
C THR A 237 -13.18 21.76 -36.41
N GLU A 238 -12.88 22.70 -35.52
CA GLU A 238 -11.71 23.58 -35.64
C GLU A 238 -10.55 22.94 -34.86
N THR A 239 -9.36 22.89 -35.48
CA THR A 239 -8.14 22.41 -34.81
C THR A 239 -7.22 23.59 -34.55
N ILE A 240 -6.86 23.80 -33.29
CA ILE A 240 -5.95 24.86 -32.86
C ILE A 240 -4.64 24.20 -32.41
N ALA A 241 -3.51 24.59 -33.01
CA ALA A 241 -2.18 24.19 -32.55
C ALA A 241 -1.81 25.02 -31.31
N LEU A 242 -1.27 24.35 -30.29
CA LEU A 242 -0.81 24.98 -29.05
C LEU A 242 0.73 24.96 -29.02
N ASP A 243 1.36 25.69 -29.93
CA ASP A 243 2.82 25.78 -30.13
C ASP A 243 3.45 27.04 -29.50
N GLY A 244 4.78 27.15 -29.57
CA GLY A 244 5.54 28.29 -29.02
C GLY A 244 6.01 28.11 -27.58
N ASP A 245 6.55 29.20 -27.01
CA ASP A 245 7.05 29.21 -25.64
C ASP A 245 5.91 29.33 -24.64
N TRP A 246 6.00 28.55 -23.56
CA TRP A 246 5.05 28.57 -22.46
C TRP A 246 5.69 29.19 -21.22
N GLU A 247 5.04 30.22 -20.70
CA GLU A 247 5.35 30.72 -19.35
C GLU A 247 4.59 29.86 -18.34
N PHE A 248 5.31 29.33 -17.35
CA PHE A 248 4.72 28.60 -16.23
C PHE A 248 5.41 28.97 -14.93
N GLU A 249 4.67 28.85 -13.83
CA GLU A 249 5.17 29.04 -12.46
C GLU A 249 4.93 27.76 -11.66
N LEU A 250 5.96 27.29 -10.95
CA LEU A 250 5.83 26.16 -10.03
C LEU A 250 5.32 26.66 -8.69
N VAL A 251 4.04 26.42 -8.41
CA VAL A 251 3.42 26.77 -7.13
C VAL A 251 3.68 25.66 -6.10
N PRO A 252 4.27 25.98 -4.92
CA PRO A 252 4.42 25.01 -3.84
C PRO A 252 3.07 24.49 -3.33
N THR A 253 2.87 23.17 -3.30
CA THR A 253 1.60 22.53 -2.87
C THR A 253 1.74 21.69 -1.61
N MET A 254 2.97 21.41 -1.15
CA MET A 254 3.21 20.52 -0.01
C MET A 254 3.28 21.31 1.29
N ASP A 255 2.22 21.21 2.10
CA ASP A 255 2.06 21.94 3.36
C ASP A 255 2.83 21.26 4.51
N ASN A 256 3.94 21.88 4.92
CA ASN A 256 4.80 21.43 6.01
C ASN A 256 4.62 22.28 7.29
N ARG A 257 3.47 22.95 7.49
CA ARG A 257 3.21 23.77 8.69
C ARG A 257 3.38 23.03 10.01
N PHE A 258 3.16 21.71 10.03
CA PHE A 258 3.29 20.86 11.22
C PHE A 258 4.57 20.00 11.22
N GLY A 259 5.43 20.15 10.21
CA GLY A 259 6.66 19.37 10.10
C GLY A 259 6.45 17.95 9.60
N ASP A 260 5.32 17.67 8.96
CA ASP A 260 4.97 16.34 8.42
C ASP A 260 5.98 15.84 7.37
N PHE A 261 6.67 16.76 6.69
CA PHE A 261 7.64 16.44 5.63
C PHE A 261 9.09 16.71 6.04
N ARG A 262 9.37 17.76 6.82
CA ARG A 262 10.72 18.06 7.32
C ARG A 262 10.73 18.81 8.65
N LEU A 263 11.77 18.51 9.42
CA LEU A 263 12.13 19.18 10.66
C LEU A 263 13.61 19.68 10.59
N PRO A 264 13.93 20.88 11.12
CA PRO A 264 12.98 21.88 11.64
C PRO A 264 12.13 22.50 10.53
N ILE A 265 10.98 23.09 10.90
CA ILE A 265 10.06 23.72 9.96
C ILE A 265 10.66 25.07 9.51
N THR A 266 11.49 25.04 8.47
CA THR A 266 12.13 26.24 7.90
C THR A 266 11.27 26.91 6.85
N GLU A 267 10.61 26.15 5.97
CA GLU A 267 9.51 26.68 5.13
C GLU A 267 8.23 25.85 5.33
N LYS A 268 7.10 26.57 5.35
CA LYS A 268 5.76 26.04 5.58
C LYS A 268 5.15 25.42 4.34
N MET A 269 5.56 25.85 3.15
CA MET A 269 5.17 25.26 1.87
C MET A 269 6.44 24.81 1.17
N ILE A 270 6.47 23.56 0.75
CA ILE A 270 7.61 22.96 0.07
C ILE A 270 7.28 22.89 -1.42
N GLY A 271 8.19 23.43 -2.23
CA GLY A 271 8.12 23.38 -3.69
C GLY A 271 8.56 22.03 -4.26
N PRO A 272 8.69 21.93 -5.59
CA PRO A 272 9.27 20.74 -6.21
C PRO A 272 10.73 20.56 -5.78
N GLU A 273 11.09 19.33 -5.46
CA GLU A 273 12.44 18.95 -5.05
C GLU A 273 12.88 17.70 -5.82
N ALA A 274 14.12 17.71 -6.33
CA ALA A 274 14.79 16.50 -6.77
C ALA A 274 15.53 15.89 -5.57
N ARG A 275 15.31 14.60 -5.32
CA ARG A 275 16.00 13.85 -4.25
C ARG A 275 17.00 12.84 -4.81
N ILE A 276 16.88 12.50 -6.09
CA ILE A 276 17.73 11.55 -6.81
C ILE A 276 18.36 12.30 -7.97
N PHE A 277 19.67 12.14 -8.13
CA PHE A 277 20.48 12.85 -9.11
C PHE A 277 21.35 11.86 -9.86
N ARG A 278 21.60 12.13 -11.15
CA ARG A 278 22.72 11.50 -11.86
C ARG A 278 24.01 12.16 -11.40
N HIS A 279 24.98 11.35 -10.97
CA HIS A 279 26.21 11.82 -10.34
C HIS A 279 27.42 11.07 -10.91
N ALA A 280 28.47 11.83 -11.23
CA ALA A 280 29.79 11.33 -11.55
C ALA A 280 30.84 12.17 -10.81
N LEU A 281 31.93 11.54 -10.39
CA LEU A 281 33.08 12.27 -9.87
C LEU A 281 33.79 12.97 -11.02
N GLU A 282 34.07 14.25 -10.84
CA GLU A 282 34.79 15.05 -11.83
C GLU A 282 36.18 14.45 -12.08
N THR A 283 36.46 14.20 -13.36
CA THR A 283 37.80 13.83 -13.85
C THR A 283 38.27 14.90 -14.84
N GLU A 284 39.60 15.04 -15.02
CA GLU A 284 40.18 16.05 -15.93
C GLU A 284 39.62 15.99 -17.38
N SER A 285 38.98 14.89 -17.77
CA SER A 285 38.39 14.68 -19.10
C SER A 285 36.96 15.21 -19.29
N GLN A 286 36.26 15.67 -18.25
CA GLN A 286 34.84 16.08 -18.37
C GLN A 286 34.69 17.58 -18.68
N GLN A 287 34.97 17.96 -19.93
CA GLN A 287 34.59 19.28 -20.45
C GLN A 287 33.08 19.29 -20.76
N ALA A 288 32.36 20.36 -20.39
CA ALA A 288 30.96 20.64 -20.74
C ALA A 288 29.82 19.97 -19.92
N TRP A 289 30.05 19.65 -18.64
CA TRP A 289 29.01 19.13 -17.72
C TRP A 289 27.77 20.04 -17.58
N ASN A 290 27.88 21.31 -17.95
CA ASN A 290 26.83 22.33 -17.87
C ASN A 290 26.09 22.56 -19.20
N THR A 291 26.24 21.66 -20.19
CA THR A 291 25.59 21.79 -21.51
C THR A 291 24.38 20.88 -21.64
N ALA A 292 23.37 21.32 -22.39
CA ALA A 292 22.14 20.55 -22.62
C ALA A 292 22.36 19.28 -23.46
N GLN A 293 23.53 19.15 -24.09
CA GLN A 293 23.91 18.02 -24.95
C GLN A 293 24.72 16.95 -24.22
N LEU A 294 25.01 17.15 -22.92
CA LEU A 294 25.69 16.14 -22.11
C LEU A 294 24.81 14.88 -22.03
N ASP A 295 25.36 13.76 -22.48
CA ASP A 295 24.78 12.45 -22.20
C ASP A 295 25.26 11.97 -20.83
N ASP A 296 24.37 12.04 -19.85
CA ASP A 296 24.59 11.58 -18.49
C ASP A 296 23.92 10.21 -18.23
N SER A 297 23.49 9.49 -19.28
CA SER A 297 22.74 8.24 -19.12
C SER A 297 23.52 7.13 -18.42
N ASP A 298 24.85 7.12 -18.54
CA ASP A 298 25.76 6.18 -17.88
C ASP A 298 26.16 6.60 -16.45
N TRP A 299 25.72 7.76 -15.97
CA TRP A 299 26.04 8.24 -14.62
C TRP A 299 25.24 7.49 -13.56
N GLU A 300 25.83 7.32 -12.38
CA GLU A 300 25.17 6.66 -11.26
C GLU A 300 24.00 7.53 -10.75
N GLN A 301 22.85 6.91 -10.50
CA GLN A 301 21.78 7.58 -9.76
C GLN A 301 22.05 7.49 -8.26
N VAL A 302 22.13 8.65 -7.60
CA VAL A 302 22.38 8.76 -6.16
C VAL A 302 21.29 9.56 -5.48
N THR A 303 20.91 9.13 -4.28
CA THR A 303 20.01 9.92 -3.43
C THR A 303 20.80 10.97 -2.66
N HIS A 304 20.32 12.21 -2.66
CA HIS A 304 20.94 13.31 -1.92
C HIS A 304 21.13 12.95 -0.44
N GLY A 305 22.36 13.12 0.05
CA GLY A 305 22.75 12.82 1.42
C GLY A 305 23.35 11.42 1.61
N TYR A 306 23.38 10.60 0.56
CA TYR A 306 24.15 9.36 0.48
C TYR A 306 25.40 9.56 -0.38
N GLY A 307 26.47 8.85 -0.05
CA GLY A 307 27.70 8.88 -0.83
C GLY A 307 28.72 7.88 -0.30
N ARG A 308 29.73 7.57 -1.12
CA ARG A 308 30.81 6.65 -0.76
C ARG A 308 31.60 7.19 0.43
N GLN A 309 31.57 6.46 1.55
CA GLN A 309 32.34 6.80 2.76
C GLN A 309 33.53 5.85 2.95
N PHE A 310 33.41 4.60 2.50
CA PHE A 310 34.50 3.62 2.49
C PHE A 310 34.61 2.95 1.12
N TRP A 311 35.77 2.34 0.91
CA TRP A 311 35.92 1.18 0.06
C TRP A 311 35.86 -0.07 0.93
N ILE A 312 35.18 -1.12 0.48
CA ILE A 312 35.10 -2.40 1.16
C ILE A 312 35.78 -3.49 0.34
N LEU A 313 36.52 -4.37 1.02
CA LEU A 313 37.13 -5.56 0.46
C LEU A 313 36.79 -6.77 1.34
N GLY A 314 36.21 -7.80 0.73
CA GLY A 314 35.68 -8.98 1.41
C GLY A 314 34.24 -9.27 0.98
N PRO A 315 33.56 -10.28 1.55
CA PRO A 315 34.03 -11.19 2.61
C PRO A 315 35.23 -12.06 2.19
N MET A 316 36.17 -12.27 3.12
CA MET A 316 37.29 -13.20 2.95
C MET A 316 37.29 -14.27 4.05
N PRO A 317 37.90 -15.45 3.80
CA PRO A 317 38.14 -16.47 4.80
C PRO A 317 38.81 -15.93 6.07
N ALA A 318 38.54 -16.54 7.22
CA ALA A 318 39.05 -16.07 8.52
C ALA A 318 40.58 -16.00 8.60
N ASP A 319 41.27 -16.87 7.86
CA ASP A 319 42.73 -17.01 7.73
C ASP A 319 43.35 -16.12 6.64
N ALA A 320 42.54 -15.44 5.82
CA ALA A 320 42.99 -14.49 4.80
C ALA A 320 43.76 -13.31 5.39
N SER A 321 43.44 -12.90 6.62
CA SER A 321 43.99 -11.71 7.27
C SER A 321 45.36 -11.97 7.90
N THR A 322 46.34 -12.32 7.08
CA THR A 322 47.73 -12.43 7.50
C THR A 322 48.30 -11.03 7.81
N ASP A 323 49.25 -10.92 8.74
CA ASP A 323 49.94 -9.67 9.04
C ASP A 323 50.57 -9.02 7.78
N PRO A 324 51.16 -9.79 6.83
CA PRO A 324 51.64 -9.25 5.56
C PRO A 324 50.55 -8.62 4.69
N LEU A 325 49.38 -9.26 4.54
CA LEU A 325 48.28 -8.69 3.76
C LEU A 325 47.79 -7.39 4.41
N THR A 326 47.55 -7.43 5.72
CA THR A 326 47.02 -6.28 6.47
C THR A 326 47.96 -5.07 6.35
N ARG A 327 49.28 -5.26 6.51
CA ARG A 327 50.27 -4.19 6.29
C ARG A 327 50.26 -3.67 4.86
N ARG A 328 50.28 -4.57 3.86
CA ARG A 328 50.24 -4.18 2.45
C ARG A 328 49.04 -3.30 2.12
N LEU A 329 47.87 -3.62 2.67
CA LEU A 329 46.66 -2.83 2.47
C LEU A 329 46.69 -1.51 3.26
N ALA A 330 47.31 -1.49 4.44
CA ALA A 330 47.42 -0.30 5.28
C ALA A 330 48.35 0.77 4.67
N ASP A 331 49.34 0.33 3.90
CA ASP A 331 50.32 1.18 3.21
C ASP A 331 49.77 1.79 1.90
N LEU A 332 48.55 1.45 1.48
CA LEU A 332 47.96 1.97 0.25
C LEU A 332 47.65 3.48 0.37
N PRO A 333 48.23 4.34 -0.49
CA PRO A 333 47.95 5.78 -0.46
C PRO A 333 46.57 6.14 -1.06
N ARG A 334 46.03 5.25 -1.91
CA ARG A 334 44.71 5.35 -2.55
C ARG A 334 44.24 3.96 -2.97
N ILE A 335 42.93 3.82 -3.19
CA ILE A 335 42.33 2.61 -3.78
C ILE A 335 42.22 2.77 -5.29
N ASP A 336 42.69 1.75 -6.00
CA ASP A 336 42.38 1.52 -7.41
C ASP A 336 41.44 0.29 -7.50
N PRO A 337 40.13 0.49 -7.77
CA PRO A 337 39.18 -0.61 -7.82
C PRO A 337 39.38 -1.54 -9.03
N ALA A 338 40.14 -1.13 -10.04
CA ALA A 338 40.46 -1.97 -11.20
C ALA A 338 41.60 -2.97 -10.90
N GLN A 339 42.35 -2.76 -9.82
CA GLN A 339 43.45 -3.65 -9.44
C GLN A 339 42.99 -4.70 -8.41
N PRO A 340 43.08 -6.01 -8.72
CA PRO A 340 42.71 -7.06 -7.77
C PRO A 340 43.70 -7.18 -6.62
N VAL A 341 43.17 -7.59 -5.47
CA VAL A 341 43.93 -8.04 -4.30
C VAL A 341 43.90 -9.56 -4.25
N ALA A 342 45.03 -10.20 -4.53
CA ALA A 342 45.18 -11.65 -4.43
C ALA A 342 45.32 -12.11 -2.97
N VAL A 343 44.55 -13.13 -2.60
CA VAL A 343 44.57 -13.82 -1.31
C VAL A 343 44.39 -15.33 -1.56
N GLY A 344 45.47 -16.09 -1.40
CA GLY A 344 45.51 -17.48 -1.85
C GLY A 344 45.27 -17.56 -3.36
N ASP A 345 44.40 -18.47 -3.79
CA ASP A 345 44.02 -18.65 -5.20
C ASP A 345 42.82 -17.76 -5.64
N LYS A 346 42.41 -16.80 -4.80
CA LYS A 346 41.26 -15.93 -5.07
C LYS A 346 41.69 -14.47 -5.22
N GLU A 347 41.00 -13.78 -6.12
CA GLU A 347 41.14 -12.33 -6.33
C GLU A 347 39.92 -11.60 -5.77
N TYR A 348 40.16 -10.49 -5.07
CA TYR A 348 39.14 -9.62 -4.50
C TYR A 348 39.31 -8.21 -5.03
N HIS A 349 38.19 -7.53 -5.32
CA HIS A 349 38.20 -6.15 -5.80
C HIS A 349 37.54 -5.23 -4.78
N TRP A 350 38.09 -4.03 -4.63
CA TRP A 350 37.51 -3.01 -3.76
C TRP A 350 36.17 -2.54 -4.34
N GLN A 351 35.13 -2.52 -3.51
CA GLN A 351 33.81 -2.04 -3.89
C GLN A 351 33.48 -0.74 -3.15
N PRO A 352 32.73 0.19 -3.78
CA PRO A 352 32.26 1.37 -3.08
C PRO A 352 31.30 0.97 -1.96
N TYR A 353 31.50 1.54 -0.78
CA TYR A 353 30.60 1.37 0.36
C TYR A 353 30.01 2.73 0.75
N ALA A 354 28.78 2.96 0.29
CA ALA A 354 28.05 4.20 0.47
C ALA A 354 27.04 4.11 1.61
N PHE A 355 26.98 5.17 2.41
CA PHE A 355 25.94 5.37 3.41
C PHE A 355 25.81 6.86 3.73
N SER A 356 24.75 7.21 4.46
CA SER A 356 24.49 8.55 4.96
C SER A 356 24.79 8.61 6.46
N TRP A 357 25.56 9.61 6.90
CA TRP A 357 25.74 9.91 8.32
C TRP A 357 24.43 10.28 9.03
N ARG A 358 23.38 10.62 8.28
CA ARG A 358 22.06 10.95 8.81
C ARG A 358 21.07 9.77 8.72
N TRP A 359 21.23 8.92 7.71
CA TRP A 359 20.21 7.93 7.33
C TRP A 359 20.72 6.48 7.22
N GLY A 360 21.97 6.19 7.60
CA GLY A 360 22.52 4.85 7.53
C GLY A 360 22.70 4.37 6.08
N ARG A 361 22.66 3.05 5.87
CA ARG A 361 22.76 2.44 4.53
C ARG A 361 21.46 2.63 3.76
N GLU A 362 21.56 3.02 2.49
CA GLU A 362 20.38 3.23 1.65
C GLU A 362 19.61 1.93 1.44
N GLY A 363 18.28 1.99 1.54
CA GLY A 363 17.41 0.82 1.42
C GLY A 363 17.46 -0.15 2.61
N ASP A 364 18.26 0.13 3.63
CA ASP A 364 18.36 -0.70 4.84
C ASP A 364 17.53 -0.10 5.98
N PRO A 365 16.43 -0.74 6.39
CA PRO A 365 15.61 -0.27 7.51
C PRO A 365 16.29 -0.44 8.89
N GLY A 366 17.44 -1.12 8.93
CA GLY A 366 18.16 -1.48 10.14
C GLY A 366 17.32 -2.33 11.09
N HIS A 367 17.67 -2.25 12.37
CA HIS A 367 17.04 -3.03 13.45
C HIS A 367 15.59 -2.60 13.78
N GLN A 368 15.12 -1.45 13.28
CA GLN A 368 13.74 -0.96 13.50
C GLN A 368 12.77 -1.40 12.41
N GLY A 369 13.27 -1.97 11.30
CA GLY A 369 12.42 -2.51 10.25
C GLY A 369 11.55 -1.46 9.55
N TYR A 370 10.31 -1.82 9.20
CA TYR A 370 9.38 -0.96 8.44
C TYR A 370 9.07 0.41 9.08
N HIS A 371 9.43 0.61 10.35
CA HIS A 371 9.33 1.90 11.03
C HIS A 371 10.49 2.86 10.74
N GLY A 372 11.49 2.40 9.98
CA GLY A 372 12.69 3.15 9.62
C GLY A 372 13.57 3.49 10.82
N LEU A 373 14.65 4.21 10.56
CA LEU A 373 15.66 4.55 11.56
C LEU A 373 15.25 5.68 12.53
N LYS A 374 14.05 6.26 12.39
CA LYS A 374 13.55 7.38 13.24
C LYS A 374 14.55 8.54 13.38
N GLN A 375 15.23 8.88 12.28
CA GLN A 375 16.30 9.89 12.21
C GLN A 375 17.53 9.59 13.09
N GLN A 376 17.76 8.33 13.47
CA GLN A 376 18.90 7.91 14.28
C GLN A 376 19.71 6.84 13.55
N VAL A 377 20.97 7.15 13.23
CA VAL A 377 21.93 6.13 12.78
C VAL A 377 22.43 5.38 14.01
N SER A 378 22.08 4.11 14.13
CA SER A 378 22.55 3.24 15.22
C SER A 378 23.96 2.69 14.94
N ASP A 379 24.63 2.18 15.96
CA ASP A 379 25.96 1.53 15.84
C ASP A 379 26.01 0.32 14.88
N HIS A 380 24.86 -0.15 14.40
CA HIS A 380 24.72 -1.24 13.42
C HIS A 380 24.78 -0.78 11.95
N PHE A 381 25.12 0.49 11.66
CA PHE A 381 25.03 1.05 10.30
C PHE A 381 26.08 0.50 9.32
N LEU A 382 27.15 -0.13 9.82
CA LEU A 382 28.07 -0.92 9.01
C LEU A 382 27.49 -2.32 8.84
N CYS A 383 26.79 -2.48 7.74
CA CYS A 383 26.09 -3.69 7.33
C CYS A 383 27.05 -4.68 6.64
N LEU A 384 27.88 -5.39 7.41
CA LEU A 384 28.78 -6.46 6.93
C LEU A 384 28.20 -7.84 7.20
N GLY A 385 28.41 -8.78 6.29
CA GLY A 385 27.83 -10.12 6.32
C GLY A 385 26.73 -10.30 5.29
N ARG A 386 26.08 -11.47 5.34
CA ARG A 386 24.95 -11.79 4.46
C ARG A 386 23.65 -11.22 5.05
N PRO A 387 22.85 -10.46 4.29
CA PRO A 387 21.55 -9.98 4.77
C PRO A 387 20.54 -11.12 4.84
N GLU A 388 19.77 -11.18 5.92
CA GLU A 388 18.62 -12.06 6.12
C GLU A 388 17.42 -11.25 6.60
N SER A 389 16.23 -11.64 6.15
CA SER A 389 14.98 -11.04 6.64
C SER A 389 14.72 -11.53 8.07
N GLY A 390 14.58 -10.59 8.99
CA GLY A 390 13.98 -10.83 10.31
C GLY A 390 12.45 -10.86 10.24
N TYR A 391 11.80 -10.57 11.38
CA TYR A 391 10.34 -10.42 11.40
C TYR A 391 9.93 -9.14 10.66
N ASN A 392 10.58 -8.02 11.02
CA ASN A 392 10.36 -6.71 10.39
C ASN A 392 11.67 -6.03 9.93
N GLU A 393 12.81 -6.52 10.40
CA GLU A 393 14.15 -5.94 10.28
C GLU A 393 15.02 -6.64 9.22
N THR A 394 16.14 -6.03 8.84
CA THR A 394 17.25 -6.72 8.16
C THR A 394 18.32 -7.10 9.17
N LYS A 395 18.68 -8.38 9.22
CA LYS A 395 19.78 -8.90 10.05
C LYS A 395 20.95 -9.27 9.18
N TYR A 396 22.16 -9.05 9.69
CA TYR A 396 23.38 -9.44 9.02
C TYR A 396 24.02 -10.60 9.78
N VAL A 397 24.12 -11.74 9.11
CA VAL A 397 24.70 -12.97 9.65
C VAL A 397 26.05 -13.27 9.00
N ALA A 398 26.79 -14.23 9.54
CA ALA A 398 28.04 -14.69 8.95
C ALA A 398 27.85 -15.05 7.47
N ASP A 399 28.74 -14.53 6.62
CA ASP A 399 28.74 -14.81 5.19
C ASP A 399 29.49 -16.13 4.94
N PRO A 400 28.92 -17.10 4.21
CA PRO A 400 29.61 -18.35 3.89
C PRO A 400 30.94 -18.17 3.13
N ALA A 401 31.12 -17.04 2.43
CA ALA A 401 32.38 -16.71 1.77
C ALA A 401 33.48 -16.26 2.74
N GLY A 402 33.11 -15.91 3.97
CA GLY A 402 34.01 -15.65 5.09
C GLY A 402 33.59 -14.44 5.94
N GLU A 403 34.31 -14.21 7.02
CA GLU A 403 33.96 -13.22 8.06
C GLU A 403 34.92 -12.03 8.10
N ARG A 404 35.91 -11.99 7.20
CA ARG A 404 36.92 -10.93 7.17
C ARG A 404 36.58 -9.87 6.14
N TYR A 405 36.60 -8.64 6.58
CA TYR A 405 36.41 -7.46 5.75
C TYR A 405 37.52 -6.46 6.02
N PHE A 406 37.85 -5.67 5.02
CA PHE A 406 38.67 -4.49 5.17
C PHE A 406 37.88 -3.29 4.65
N LEU A 407 37.88 -2.20 5.41
CA LEU A 407 37.31 -0.93 5.03
C LEU A 407 38.44 0.08 4.90
N TRP A 408 38.57 0.71 3.75
CA TRP A 408 39.56 1.76 3.51
C TRP A 408 38.86 3.10 3.30
N THR A 409 39.37 4.15 3.92
CA THR A 409 38.96 5.54 3.67
C THR A 409 40.14 6.48 3.84
N SER A 410 39.93 7.78 3.64
CA SER A 410 40.96 8.77 3.88
C SER A 410 40.38 10.06 4.44
N VAL A 411 41.12 10.73 5.31
CA VAL A 411 40.76 12.05 5.85
C VAL A 411 41.78 13.07 5.37
N THR A 412 41.32 14.14 4.73
CA THR A 412 42.18 15.25 4.31
C THR A 412 42.12 16.37 5.33
N LEU A 413 43.27 16.77 5.87
CA LEU A 413 43.38 17.82 6.87
C LEU A 413 44.10 19.06 6.33
N PRO A 414 43.68 20.28 6.72
CA PRO A 414 44.35 21.51 6.31
C PRO A 414 45.70 21.72 7.01
N GLU A 415 45.93 21.06 8.15
CA GLU A 415 47.15 21.11 8.95
C GLU A 415 47.33 19.82 9.77
N LYS A 416 48.50 19.64 10.38
CA LYS A 416 48.79 18.51 11.26
C LYS A 416 47.99 18.64 12.57
N LEU A 417 47.24 17.59 12.93
CA LEU A 417 46.37 17.59 14.12
C LEU A 417 46.45 16.27 14.87
N ALA A 418 46.13 16.30 16.16
CA ALA A 418 45.85 15.10 16.94
C ALA A 418 44.32 14.87 16.97
N VAL A 419 43.86 13.71 16.53
CA VAL A 419 42.44 13.36 16.47
C VAL A 419 42.09 12.27 17.46
N ARG A 420 40.84 12.26 17.93
CA ARG A 420 40.30 11.13 18.68
C ARG A 420 39.54 10.23 17.73
N MET A 421 39.85 8.94 17.76
CA MET A 421 39.13 7.94 17.00
C MET A 421 38.08 7.27 17.88
N LEU A 422 36.87 7.13 17.36
CA LEU A 422 35.77 6.46 18.05
C LEU A 422 35.40 5.22 17.25
N ALA A 423 35.33 4.10 17.96
CA ALA A 423 34.79 2.87 17.45
C ALA A 423 33.66 2.43 18.39
N SER A 424 32.69 1.76 17.81
CA SER A 424 31.66 1.01 18.53
C SER A 424 32.27 0.06 19.56
N ARG A 425 31.53 -0.21 20.64
CA ARG A 425 31.89 -1.16 21.70
C ARG A 425 30.81 -2.23 21.81
N SER A 426 31.21 -3.47 22.06
CA SER A 426 30.30 -4.63 22.17
C SER A 426 29.57 -4.69 23.52
N ASP A 427 29.23 -3.54 24.10
CA ASP A 427 28.71 -3.45 25.48
C ASP A 427 27.18 -3.56 25.53
N SER A 428 26.51 -3.53 24.37
CA SER A 428 25.07 -3.81 24.26
C SER A 428 24.85 -5.32 24.23
N GLY A 429 24.22 -5.87 25.27
CA GLY A 429 23.76 -7.27 25.26
C GLY A 429 22.88 -7.60 24.04
N PRO A 430 22.58 -8.89 23.79
CA PRO A 430 21.82 -9.31 22.62
C PRO A 430 20.47 -8.59 22.54
N ALA A 431 20.28 -7.78 21.49
CA ALA A 431 19.00 -7.15 21.19
C ALA A 431 18.21 -8.08 20.24
N PRO A 432 16.97 -8.48 20.57
CA PRO A 432 16.23 -9.51 19.82
C PRO A 432 15.94 -9.17 18.34
N HIS A 433 16.24 -7.95 17.90
CA HIS A 433 15.93 -7.45 16.55
C HIS A 433 17.10 -6.71 15.89
N ALA A 434 18.34 -6.85 16.37
CA ALA A 434 19.51 -6.20 15.77
C ALA A 434 20.62 -7.21 15.44
N SER A 435 21.42 -6.90 14.42
CA SER A 435 22.71 -7.57 14.17
C SER A 435 23.66 -7.34 15.34
N ASN A 436 24.73 -8.13 15.46
CA ASN A 436 25.79 -7.78 16.41
C ASN A 436 26.42 -6.43 16.03
N VAL A 437 26.75 -5.60 17.03
CA VAL A 437 27.54 -4.39 16.80
C VAL A 437 28.94 -4.80 16.37
N LEU A 438 29.38 -4.33 15.20
CA LEU A 438 30.72 -4.61 14.70
C LEU A 438 31.73 -3.74 15.43
N THR A 439 32.86 -4.32 15.85
CA THR A 439 33.99 -3.59 16.43
C THR A 439 35.25 -3.89 15.62
N PRO A 440 36.08 -2.89 15.29
CA PRO A 440 37.28 -3.13 14.49
C PRO A 440 38.25 -4.04 15.24
N ALA A 441 38.76 -5.06 14.55
CA ALA A 441 39.81 -5.94 15.05
C ALA A 441 41.20 -5.31 14.90
N ALA A 442 41.38 -4.41 13.94
CA ALA A 442 42.58 -3.59 13.81
C ALA A 442 42.28 -2.26 13.08
N LEU A 443 43.08 -1.24 13.36
CA LEU A 443 42.99 0.08 12.74
C LEU A 443 44.39 0.59 12.40
N PHE A 444 44.54 1.17 11.22
CA PHE A 444 45.80 1.75 10.74
C PHE A 444 45.57 3.15 10.21
N VAL A 445 46.52 4.05 10.46
CA VAL A 445 46.56 5.41 9.94
C VAL A 445 47.92 5.65 9.30
N ASN A 446 47.94 6.04 8.03
CA ASN A 446 49.17 6.23 7.27
C ASN A 446 50.11 5.01 7.35
N GLY A 447 49.55 3.80 7.23
CA GLY A 447 50.28 2.53 7.38
C GLY A 447 50.61 2.09 8.82
N ASN A 448 50.47 2.98 9.82
CA ASN A 448 50.85 2.69 11.19
C ASN A 448 49.69 2.12 12.02
N PRO A 449 49.88 1.03 12.78
CA PRO A 449 48.83 0.46 13.63
C PRO A 449 48.48 1.40 14.79
N VAL A 450 47.18 1.55 15.06
CA VAL A 450 46.66 2.27 16.21
C VAL A 450 46.39 1.28 17.35
N GLY A 451 47.28 1.23 18.34
CA GLY A 451 47.21 0.26 19.44
C GLY A 451 46.25 0.61 20.58
N ASP A 452 45.96 1.90 20.78
CA ASP A 452 45.04 2.39 21.82
C ASP A 452 44.13 3.48 21.25
N LEU A 453 42.84 3.16 21.08
CA LEU A 453 41.83 4.10 20.57
C LEU A 453 41.41 5.17 21.60
N SER A 454 41.80 5.03 22.87
CA SER A 454 41.55 6.05 23.89
C SER A 454 42.56 7.20 23.83
N ALA A 455 43.72 6.97 23.21
CA ALA A 455 44.76 7.97 23.02
C ALA A 455 44.53 8.81 21.74
N PRO A 456 44.96 10.09 21.72
CA PRO A 456 44.97 10.87 20.49
C PRO A 456 45.89 10.25 19.43
N VAL A 457 45.43 10.21 18.18
CA VAL A 457 46.19 9.73 17.02
C VAL A 457 46.67 10.94 16.22
N ALA A 458 47.96 11.01 15.93
CA ALA A 458 48.51 12.07 15.09
C ALA A 458 48.15 11.84 13.62
N MET A 459 47.69 12.90 12.95
CA MET A 459 47.45 12.95 11.51
C MET A 459 48.23 14.11 10.89
N GLU A 460 48.75 13.89 9.70
CA GLU A 460 49.55 14.87 8.97
C GLU A 460 48.67 15.85 8.19
N GLN A 461 49.24 16.99 7.80
CA GLN A 461 48.61 17.87 6.82
C GLN A 461 48.45 17.14 5.48
N GLY A 462 47.29 17.29 4.84
CA GLY A 462 46.95 16.60 3.60
C GLY A 462 46.18 15.30 3.83
N CYS A 463 46.29 14.36 2.88
CA CYS A 463 45.54 13.11 2.89
C CYS A 463 46.12 12.10 3.89
N ASN A 464 45.28 11.55 4.75
CA ASN A 464 45.63 10.50 5.71
C ASN A 464 44.80 9.23 5.43
N PRO A 465 45.38 8.21 4.78
CA PRO A 465 44.73 6.92 4.59
C PRO A 465 44.44 6.21 5.91
N ILE A 466 43.27 5.57 5.97
CA ILE A 466 42.79 4.80 7.13
C ILE A 466 42.34 3.43 6.63
N LEU A 467 42.87 2.38 7.24
CA LEU A 467 42.42 1.00 7.03
C LEU A 467 41.82 0.46 8.32
N VAL A 468 40.60 -0.04 8.24
CA VAL A 468 39.89 -0.75 9.30
C VAL A 468 39.76 -2.22 8.89
N ARG A 469 40.00 -3.13 9.83
CA ARG A 469 39.74 -4.57 9.65
C ARG A 469 38.73 -5.05 10.68
#